data_AF-A0A429D035-F1
#
_entry.id   AF-A0A429D035-F1
#
_cell.length_a   1.000
_cell.length_b   1.000
_cell.length_c   1.000
_cell.angle_alpha   90.00
_cell.angle_beta   90.00
_cell.angle_gamma   90.00
#
_symmetry.space_group_name_H-M   'P 1'
#
loop_
_entity.id
_entity.type
_entity.pdbx_description
1 polymer ?
#
loop_
_entity_poly.entity_id
_entity_poly.type
_entity_poly.pdbx_seq_one_letter_code
_entity_poly.pdbx_strand_id
1 'polypeptide(L)'
;MTFTLTPATTPEPTVAATICAKYCDSRDPALAVGERRPGTASVWGRAITLHLSDGDNMGWGSIGDGDPGDEVWLDRSFDGGRTWAGDSRIGDTKIPAGQRGWRTLMFNVDDPATHRFGALRACGKAGNRPEIACTPWFRTTVAAKDRTEAAATALMQFYDNGTGLWQTTGWWNSANALTAILDYSTRTGSQNYRYAIGNTFDRNRGDNFTNEYIDDTGWWALAWIRAYDLTKDRRYLDTAVIAADYMYSYRDGTCGGGLWWSTAKTYKNAVTNELYVKVAASLHNRLPGDTRQLARAREVWDWFRASGMINGSSLINDGLNASCANNGQAVWSYNQGIVLGALVELQRATGDAALLATARRLADASTTTSLLHANGILRDPCESGDCGADGPSFKGAYARGLGELDRALAGRPYRAYLTRQANATIANNRTSLDQHGLRWAGPVDKIDAARQHSALEALTATL
;
A
#
# COMPACT_ATOMS: atom_id res chain seq x y z
N MET A 1 51.39 -14.92 -17.48
CA MET A 1 50.95 -14.87 -16.07
C MET A 1 49.60 -15.57 -16.00
N THR A 2 49.59 -16.76 -15.42
CA THR A 2 48.40 -17.59 -15.18
C THR A 2 47.67 -17.04 -13.95
N PHE A 3 46.45 -16.52 -14.13
CA PHE A 3 45.59 -16.14 -13.01
C PHE A 3 44.96 -17.41 -12.42
N THR A 4 45.41 -17.78 -11.22
CA THR A 4 44.74 -18.78 -10.39
C THR A 4 43.48 -18.16 -9.79
N LEU A 5 42.32 -18.64 -10.23
CA LEU A 5 41.04 -18.36 -9.57
C LEU A 5 41.02 -19.08 -8.22
N THR A 6 41.05 -18.31 -7.14
CA THR A 6 40.71 -18.80 -5.80
C THR A 6 39.23 -19.19 -5.75
N PRO A 7 38.87 -20.36 -5.22
CA PRO A 7 37.47 -20.75 -5.07
C PRO A 7 36.78 -19.80 -4.10
N ALA A 8 35.58 -19.34 -4.49
CA ALA A 8 34.72 -18.54 -3.64
C ALA A 8 34.40 -19.35 -2.37
N THR A 9 34.74 -18.79 -1.22
CA THR A 9 34.28 -19.30 0.07
C THR A 9 32.77 -19.15 0.15
N THR A 10 32.06 -20.28 0.31
CA THR A 10 30.66 -20.27 0.75
C THR A 10 30.55 -19.46 2.04
N PRO A 11 29.66 -18.45 2.14
CA PRO A 11 29.44 -17.74 3.39
C PRO A 11 29.05 -18.73 4.48
N GLU A 12 29.66 -18.63 5.66
CA GLU A 12 29.19 -19.35 6.83
C GLU A 12 27.73 -18.97 7.13
N PRO A 13 26.87 -19.94 7.52
CA PRO A 13 25.50 -19.62 7.91
C PRO A 13 25.53 -18.68 9.12
N THR A 14 25.04 -17.46 8.92
CA THR A 14 24.88 -16.48 9.99
C THR A 14 23.82 -16.98 10.96
N VAL A 15 24.18 -17.12 12.25
CA VAL A 15 23.23 -17.46 13.30
C VAL A 15 22.17 -16.36 13.35
N ALA A 16 20.91 -16.71 13.12
CA ALA A 16 19.79 -15.78 13.22
C ALA A 16 19.80 -15.10 14.60
N ALA A 17 19.76 -13.77 14.63
CA ALA A 17 19.68 -13.04 15.90
C ALA A 17 18.40 -13.46 16.65
N THR A 18 18.56 -13.83 17.92
CA THR A 18 17.44 -14.19 18.80
C THR A 18 16.52 -12.99 18.97
N ILE A 19 15.24 -13.16 18.70
CA ILE A 19 14.24 -12.13 18.93
C ILE A 19 13.66 -12.28 20.33
N CYS A 20 13.61 -11.17 21.06
CA CYS A 20 12.98 -11.08 22.38
C CYS A 20 11.93 -9.97 22.36
N ALA A 21 10.65 -10.37 22.27
CA ALA A 21 9.51 -9.48 22.42
C ALA A 21 8.86 -9.72 23.80
N LYS A 22 7.57 -10.10 23.86
CA LYS A 22 6.91 -10.52 25.11
C LYS A 22 7.65 -11.71 25.74
N TYR A 23 8.09 -12.64 24.91
CA TYR A 23 9.00 -13.71 25.26
C TYR A 23 10.10 -13.81 24.20
N CYS A 24 11.23 -14.42 24.58
CA CYS A 24 12.29 -14.73 23.65
C CYS A 24 11.97 -15.96 22.79
N ASP A 25 12.55 -16.00 21.60
CA ASP A 25 12.60 -17.17 20.74
C ASP A 25 13.06 -18.42 21.53
N SER A 26 12.69 -19.59 21.03
CA SER A 26 12.94 -20.89 21.68
C SER A 26 12.15 -21.10 22.99
N ARG A 27 10.94 -20.51 23.09
CA ARG A 27 10.00 -20.78 24.21
C ARG A 27 9.32 -22.13 24.03
N ASP A 28 9.03 -22.84 25.12
CA ASP A 28 8.27 -24.09 25.08
C ASP A 28 6.79 -23.84 24.67
N PRO A 29 6.30 -24.43 23.55
CA PRO A 29 4.89 -24.46 23.16
C PRO A 29 3.89 -24.91 24.22
N ALA A 30 4.31 -25.69 25.23
CA ALA A 30 3.43 -26.02 26.35
C ALA A 30 2.98 -24.80 27.17
N LEU A 31 3.68 -23.66 27.03
CA LEU A 31 3.39 -22.40 27.70
C LEU A 31 2.65 -21.39 26.80
N ALA A 32 2.16 -21.83 25.64
CA ALA A 32 1.46 -20.98 24.67
C ALA A 32 0.10 -20.51 25.21
N VAL A 33 -0.19 -19.21 25.04
CA VAL A 33 -1.51 -18.65 25.34
C VAL A 33 -2.41 -18.81 24.12
N GLY A 34 -3.07 -19.96 24.04
CA GLY A 34 -3.94 -20.34 22.92
C GLY A 34 -3.17 -20.87 21.70
N GLU A 35 -3.89 -21.61 20.84
CA GLU A 35 -3.34 -22.27 19.66
C GLU A 35 -4.31 -22.14 18.48
N ARG A 36 -3.80 -21.63 17.36
CA ARG A 36 -4.47 -21.61 16.07
C ARG A 36 -3.63 -22.40 15.06
N ARG A 37 -4.27 -23.26 14.27
CA ARG A 37 -3.65 -24.07 13.22
C ARG A 37 -4.03 -23.55 11.84
N PRO A 38 -3.38 -22.48 11.34
CA PRO A 38 -3.81 -21.83 10.11
C PRO A 38 -3.58 -22.64 8.83
N GLY A 39 -2.69 -23.63 8.85
CA GLY A 39 -2.44 -24.47 7.68
C GLY A 39 -1.64 -25.72 7.97
N THR A 40 -1.85 -26.73 7.12
CA THR A 40 -1.10 -27.98 7.09
C THR A 40 -0.65 -28.25 5.66
N ALA A 41 0.59 -28.69 5.49
CA ALA A 41 1.12 -29.22 4.26
C ALA A 41 1.43 -30.71 4.42
N SER A 42 1.47 -31.46 3.33
CA SER A 42 1.71 -32.90 3.38
C SER A 42 2.87 -33.31 2.48
N VAL A 43 3.69 -34.23 2.96
CA VAL A 43 4.80 -34.83 2.20
C VAL A 43 4.94 -36.30 2.57
N TRP A 44 4.81 -37.22 1.61
CA TRP A 44 4.93 -38.67 1.84
C TRP A 44 4.10 -39.20 3.02
N GLY A 45 2.87 -38.69 3.19
CA GLY A 45 1.96 -39.07 4.28
C GLY A 45 2.23 -38.38 5.62
N ARG A 46 3.26 -37.52 5.73
CA ARG A 46 3.54 -36.71 6.92
C ARG A 46 2.69 -35.45 6.88
N ALA A 47 2.14 -35.06 8.03
CA ALA A 47 1.42 -33.81 8.19
C ALA A 47 2.35 -32.74 8.82
N ILE A 48 2.66 -31.68 8.09
CA ILE A 48 3.44 -30.53 8.56
C ILE A 48 2.45 -29.39 8.89
N THR A 49 2.27 -29.09 10.17
CA THR A 49 1.30 -28.09 10.62
C THR A 49 2.02 -26.89 11.23
N LEU A 50 1.62 -25.70 10.81
CA LEU A 50 1.98 -24.46 11.51
C LEU A 50 0.99 -24.22 12.64
N HIS A 51 1.51 -23.82 13.80
CA HIS A 51 0.74 -23.41 14.96
C HIS A 51 1.12 -21.99 15.33
N LEU A 52 0.14 -21.17 15.69
CA LEU A 52 0.32 -19.80 16.12
C LEU A 52 -0.36 -19.57 17.48
N SER A 53 0.35 -18.93 18.39
CA SER A 53 -0.20 -18.36 19.61
C SER A 53 -0.37 -16.86 19.41
N ASP A 54 -1.60 -16.46 19.10
CA ASP A 54 -1.95 -15.06 18.90
C ASP A 54 -1.74 -14.23 20.19
N GLY A 55 -1.94 -14.84 21.37
CA GLY A 55 -1.73 -14.17 22.67
C GLY A 55 -0.25 -13.89 23.01
N ASP A 56 0.67 -14.62 22.40
CA ASP A 56 2.11 -14.48 22.63
C ASP A 56 2.87 -13.85 21.47
N ASN A 57 2.23 -13.70 20.31
CA ASN A 57 2.84 -13.31 19.05
C ASN A 57 3.95 -14.26 18.57
N MET A 58 3.75 -15.55 18.79
CA MET A 58 4.75 -16.59 18.49
C MET A 58 4.12 -17.77 17.75
N GLY A 59 4.93 -18.58 17.08
CA GLY A 59 4.48 -19.80 16.41
C GLY A 59 5.50 -20.94 16.46
N TRP A 60 5.03 -22.16 16.19
CA TRP A 60 5.86 -23.36 16.12
C TRP A 60 5.37 -24.29 14.99
N GLY A 61 6.28 -25.13 14.47
CA GLY A 61 5.96 -26.16 13.49
C GLY A 61 5.81 -27.52 14.15
N SER A 62 4.95 -28.38 13.63
CA SER A 62 4.89 -29.80 14.00
C SER A 62 4.88 -30.72 12.79
N ILE A 63 5.45 -31.90 12.95
CA ILE A 63 5.35 -33.01 12.02
C ILE A 63 4.61 -34.17 12.70
N GLY A 64 3.58 -34.68 12.05
CA GLY A 64 2.83 -35.87 12.46
C GLY A 64 2.92 -36.98 11.41
N ASP A 65 2.54 -38.19 11.82
CA ASP A 65 2.53 -39.41 10.99
C ASP A 65 3.89 -39.77 10.36
N GLY A 66 4.97 -39.27 10.96
CA GLY A 66 6.34 -39.48 10.49
C GLY A 66 7.05 -40.62 11.21
N ASP A 67 8.31 -40.82 10.83
CA ASP A 67 9.22 -41.79 11.43
C ASP A 67 10.38 -41.06 12.14
N PRO A 68 11.05 -41.71 13.11
CA PRO A 68 12.25 -41.14 13.73
C PRO A 68 13.26 -40.65 12.70
N GLY A 69 13.74 -39.42 12.87
CA GLY A 69 14.65 -38.76 11.94
C GLY A 69 13.98 -37.87 10.88
N ASP A 70 12.66 -37.95 10.70
CA ASP A 70 11.91 -36.96 9.90
C ASP A 70 12.05 -35.56 10.51
N GLU A 71 12.14 -34.54 9.65
CA GLU A 71 12.57 -33.19 10.03
C GLU A 71 11.41 -32.20 9.97
N VAL A 72 11.37 -31.28 10.93
CA VAL A 72 10.48 -30.11 10.91
C VAL A 72 11.23 -28.87 11.39
N TRP A 73 10.94 -27.74 10.76
CA TRP A 73 11.45 -26.42 11.12
C TRP A 73 10.42 -25.34 10.79
N LEU A 74 10.71 -24.11 11.18
CA LEU A 74 9.99 -22.92 10.73
C LEU A 74 10.85 -22.12 9.78
N ASP A 75 10.23 -21.54 8.75
CA ASP A 75 10.81 -20.38 8.09
C ASP A 75 10.15 -19.11 8.66
N ARG A 76 10.95 -18.08 8.90
CA ARG A 76 10.54 -16.72 9.28
C ARG A 76 10.93 -15.72 8.21
N SER A 77 10.00 -14.85 7.84
CA SER A 77 10.23 -13.75 6.89
C SER A 77 9.66 -12.44 7.43
N PHE A 78 10.37 -11.34 7.18
CA PHE A 78 9.92 -9.96 7.44
C PHE A 78 9.49 -9.20 6.19
N ASP A 79 9.54 -9.86 5.03
CA ASP A 79 9.21 -9.27 3.74
C ASP A 79 8.05 -9.99 3.04
N GLY A 80 7.30 -10.80 3.79
CA GLY A 80 6.16 -11.58 3.29
C GLY A 80 6.56 -12.77 2.43
N GLY A 81 7.75 -13.33 2.64
CA GLY A 81 8.29 -14.48 1.93
C GLY A 81 8.84 -14.18 0.54
N ARG A 82 9.15 -12.91 0.25
CA ARG A 82 9.69 -12.49 -1.06
C ARG A 82 11.15 -12.90 -1.21
N THR A 83 11.92 -12.81 -0.12
CA THR A 83 13.28 -13.30 -0.04
C THR A 83 13.39 -14.43 0.99
N TRP A 84 14.38 -15.29 0.79
CA TRP A 84 14.76 -16.32 1.75
C TRP A 84 16.24 -16.12 2.07
N ALA A 85 16.50 -15.50 3.23
CA ALA A 85 17.83 -15.19 3.70
C ALA A 85 18.39 -16.36 4.52
N GLY A 86 19.71 -16.36 4.77
CA GLY A 86 20.39 -17.44 5.49
C GLY A 86 19.86 -17.68 6.91
N ASP A 87 19.22 -16.67 7.52
CA ASP A 87 18.62 -16.69 8.85
C ASP A 87 17.10 -16.96 8.84
N SER A 88 16.51 -17.24 7.66
CA SER A 88 15.07 -17.50 7.55
C SER A 88 14.67 -18.83 8.17
N ARG A 89 15.50 -19.88 8.09
CA ARG A 89 15.21 -21.20 8.67
C ARG A 89 15.61 -21.25 10.14
N ILE A 90 14.65 -21.56 11.01
CA ILE A 90 14.80 -21.57 12.47
C ILE A 90 14.10 -22.79 13.09
N GLY A 91 14.58 -23.18 14.28
CA GLY A 91 13.89 -24.20 15.10
C GLY A 91 14.00 -25.63 14.59
N ASP A 92 15.04 -25.94 13.81
CA ASP A 92 15.34 -27.27 13.31
C ASP A 92 15.27 -28.35 14.38
N THR A 93 14.45 -29.37 14.12
CA THR A 93 14.37 -30.55 14.97
C THR A 93 13.98 -31.78 14.17
N LYS A 94 14.15 -32.95 14.78
CA LYS A 94 13.77 -34.24 14.21
C LYS A 94 12.79 -34.97 15.11
N ILE A 95 12.01 -35.89 14.55
CA ILE A 95 11.22 -36.83 15.33
C ILE A 95 12.19 -37.72 16.14
N PRO A 96 12.10 -37.75 17.49
CA PRO A 96 12.94 -38.60 18.32
C PRO A 96 12.65 -40.09 18.12
N ALA A 97 13.58 -40.94 18.56
CA ALA A 97 13.36 -42.39 18.58
C ALA A 97 12.10 -42.75 19.38
N GLY A 98 11.32 -43.70 18.87
CA GLY A 98 10.08 -44.16 19.51
C GLY A 98 8.87 -43.24 19.36
N GLN A 99 8.99 -42.10 18.68
CA GLN A 99 7.89 -41.17 18.41
C GLN A 99 7.45 -41.23 16.94
N ARG A 100 6.19 -40.84 16.69
CA ARG A 100 5.61 -40.71 15.33
C ARG A 100 5.28 -39.25 14.96
N GLY A 101 5.55 -38.33 15.86
CA GLY A 101 5.39 -36.90 15.64
C GLY A 101 6.25 -36.11 16.61
N TRP A 102 6.58 -34.88 16.22
CA TRP A 102 7.35 -33.96 17.03
C TRP A 102 7.08 -32.52 16.62
N ARG A 103 7.70 -31.57 17.32
CA ARG A 103 7.49 -30.14 17.10
C ARG A 103 8.72 -29.30 17.43
N THR A 104 8.83 -28.15 16.80
CA THR A 104 9.83 -27.13 17.11
C THR A 104 9.54 -26.48 18.48
N LEU A 105 10.44 -25.61 18.95
CA LEU A 105 10.08 -24.60 19.96
C LEU A 105 9.28 -23.46 19.31
N MET A 106 8.75 -22.54 20.11
CA MET A 106 8.08 -21.34 19.62
C MET A 106 9.08 -20.24 19.29
N PHE A 107 8.81 -19.51 18.21
CA PHE A 107 9.59 -18.36 17.75
C PHE A 107 8.67 -17.16 17.51
N ASN A 108 9.16 -15.95 17.76
CA ASN A 108 8.44 -14.71 17.51
C ASN A 108 8.11 -14.55 16.02
N VAL A 109 6.89 -14.09 15.74
CA VAL A 109 6.46 -13.72 14.40
C VAL A 109 7.05 -12.36 14.02
N ASP A 110 6.87 -11.36 14.89
CA ASP A 110 7.33 -9.99 14.66
C ASP A 110 8.63 -9.65 15.42
N ASP A 111 9.34 -8.63 14.94
CA ASP A 111 10.47 -8.00 15.64
C ASP A 111 10.12 -6.54 15.98
N PRO A 112 9.47 -6.28 17.13
CA PRO A 112 9.09 -4.93 17.51
C PRO A 112 10.30 -4.02 17.76
N ALA A 113 11.45 -4.56 18.16
CA ALA A 113 12.65 -3.77 18.46
C ALA A 113 13.25 -3.10 17.21
N THR A 114 13.02 -3.69 16.03
CA THR A 114 13.47 -3.16 14.74
C THR A 114 12.32 -2.78 13.81
N HIS A 115 11.09 -2.72 14.35
CA HIS A 115 9.86 -2.38 13.63
C HIS A 115 9.54 -3.28 12.43
N ARG A 116 9.89 -4.57 12.49
CA ARG A 116 9.61 -5.53 11.40
C ARG A 116 8.39 -6.39 11.74
N PHE A 117 7.44 -6.41 10.82
CA PHE A 117 6.25 -7.28 10.90
C PHE A 117 6.48 -8.53 10.07
N GLY A 118 6.39 -9.69 10.72
CA GLY A 118 6.83 -10.94 10.13
C GLY A 118 5.71 -11.90 9.77
N ALA A 119 6.14 -13.04 9.26
CA ALA A 119 5.33 -14.19 8.94
C ALA A 119 6.12 -15.46 9.22
N LEU A 120 5.40 -16.53 9.56
CA LEU A 120 5.95 -17.86 9.72
C LEU A 120 5.30 -18.83 8.72
N ARG A 121 6.06 -19.84 8.31
CA ARG A 121 5.54 -21.08 7.73
C ARG A 121 6.23 -22.28 8.35
N ALA A 122 5.52 -23.39 8.48
CA ALA A 122 6.12 -24.65 8.90
C ALA A 122 6.55 -25.44 7.67
N CYS A 123 7.78 -25.95 7.69
CA CYS A 123 8.34 -26.78 6.65
C CYS A 123 8.85 -28.10 7.24
N GLY A 124 8.82 -29.15 6.45
CA GLY A 124 9.32 -30.44 6.87
C GLY A 124 9.56 -31.41 5.72
N LYS A 125 10.25 -32.49 6.05
CA LYS A 125 10.56 -33.57 5.10
C LYS A 125 10.73 -34.92 5.80
N ALA A 126 10.59 -35.99 5.02
CA ALA A 126 11.04 -37.30 5.48
C ALA A 126 12.58 -37.31 5.61
N GLY A 127 13.12 -37.87 6.69
CA GLY A 127 14.54 -37.79 7.04
C GLY A 127 15.46 -38.52 6.04
N ASN A 128 14.91 -39.48 5.31
CA ASN A 128 15.57 -40.28 4.30
C ASN A 128 15.32 -39.79 2.86
N ARG A 129 14.71 -38.61 2.67
CA ARG A 129 14.34 -38.08 1.36
C ARG A 129 14.63 -36.59 1.21
N PRO A 130 14.72 -36.07 -0.03
CA PRO A 130 14.99 -34.65 -0.27
C PRO A 130 13.74 -33.78 -0.34
N GLU A 131 12.54 -34.32 -0.56
CA GLU A 131 11.35 -33.49 -0.81
C GLU A 131 10.88 -32.77 0.45
N ILE A 132 10.66 -31.46 0.30
CA ILE A 132 10.20 -30.56 1.36
C ILE A 132 8.77 -30.13 1.05
N ALA A 133 7.90 -30.15 2.04
CA ALA A 133 6.63 -29.45 1.98
C ALA A 133 6.58 -28.35 3.04
N CYS A 134 6.01 -27.21 2.67
CA CYS A 134 5.80 -26.07 3.55
C CYS A 134 4.35 -25.63 3.53
N THR A 135 3.84 -25.16 4.66
CA THR A 135 2.57 -24.44 4.70
C THR A 135 2.69 -23.13 3.90
N PRO A 136 1.56 -22.50 3.51
CA PRO A 136 1.55 -21.09 3.19
C PRO A 136 2.13 -20.24 4.35
N TRP A 137 2.48 -19.00 4.05
CA TRP A 137 2.86 -18.04 5.06
C TRP A 137 1.64 -17.54 5.84
N PHE A 138 1.78 -17.46 7.15
CA PHE A 138 0.77 -16.89 8.04
C PHE A 138 1.41 -15.98 9.07
N ARG A 139 0.59 -15.16 9.70
CA ARG A 139 0.96 -14.34 10.85
C ARG A 139 -0.05 -14.50 11.98
N THR A 140 0.34 -14.03 13.16
CA THR A 140 -0.58 -13.88 14.29
C THR A 140 -1.58 -12.76 14.00
N THR A 141 -2.58 -12.64 14.88
CA THR A 141 -3.53 -11.52 14.86
C THR A 141 -3.00 -10.27 15.58
N VAL A 142 -1.75 -10.29 16.07
CA VAL A 142 -1.06 -9.11 16.59
C VAL A 142 -0.73 -8.20 15.42
N ALA A 143 -1.20 -6.94 15.48
CA ALA A 143 -1.27 -6.04 14.32
C ALA A 143 -2.10 -6.60 13.15
N ALA A 144 -3.16 -7.37 13.41
CA ALA A 144 -4.12 -7.80 12.40
C ALA A 144 -5.50 -8.12 13.03
N LYS A 145 -5.96 -7.26 13.95
CA LYS A 145 -7.21 -7.48 14.72
C LYS A 145 -8.46 -7.40 13.85
N ASP A 146 -8.40 -6.58 12.81
CA ASP A 146 -9.42 -6.49 11.77
C ASP A 146 -8.79 -6.46 10.38
N ARG A 147 -9.64 -6.55 9.36
CA ARG A 147 -9.23 -6.61 7.96
C ARG A 147 -8.43 -5.38 7.49
N THR A 148 -8.66 -4.20 8.07
CA THR A 148 -7.98 -2.97 7.67
C THR A 148 -6.61 -2.89 8.33
N GLU A 149 -6.51 -3.18 9.63
CA GLU A 149 -5.21 -3.31 10.31
C GLU A 149 -4.36 -4.39 9.65
N ALA A 150 -4.98 -5.51 9.30
CA ALA A 150 -4.36 -6.61 8.58
C ALA A 150 -3.74 -6.15 7.23
N ALA A 151 -4.49 -5.41 6.41
CA ALA A 151 -3.98 -4.89 5.14
C ALA A 151 -2.87 -3.84 5.34
N ALA A 152 -2.95 -3.03 6.39
CA ALA A 152 -1.92 -2.05 6.73
C ALA A 152 -0.60 -2.73 7.12
N THR A 153 -0.66 -3.76 7.96
CA THR A 153 0.51 -4.56 8.34
C THR A 153 1.12 -5.27 7.13
N ALA A 154 0.29 -5.80 6.24
CA ALA A 154 0.76 -6.41 5.00
C ALA A 154 1.45 -5.37 4.08
N LEU A 155 0.98 -4.12 4.03
CA LEU A 155 1.68 -3.03 3.34
C LEU A 155 3.05 -2.75 3.96
N MET A 156 3.16 -2.81 5.29
CA MET A 156 4.43 -2.59 5.99
C MET A 156 5.46 -3.69 5.78
N GLN A 157 5.08 -4.88 5.30
CA GLN A 157 6.05 -5.91 4.88
C GLN A 157 6.81 -5.54 3.59
N PHE A 158 6.36 -4.51 2.86
CA PHE A 158 7.10 -3.95 1.73
C PHE A 158 7.97 -2.76 2.12
N TYR A 159 7.84 -2.25 3.34
CA TYR A 159 8.61 -1.10 3.80
C TYR A 159 10.06 -1.49 4.10
N ASP A 160 10.99 -0.76 3.50
CA ASP A 160 12.41 -0.94 3.73
C ASP A 160 12.93 0.19 4.61
N ASN A 161 13.34 -0.14 5.84
CA ASN A 161 13.85 0.84 6.80
C ASN A 161 15.14 1.55 6.33
N GLY A 162 15.96 0.90 5.49
CA GLY A 162 17.22 1.46 5.00
C GLY A 162 17.01 2.57 3.99
N THR A 163 16.07 2.38 3.05
CA THR A 163 15.70 3.36 2.02
C THR A 163 14.60 4.32 2.48
N GLY A 164 13.78 3.91 3.45
CA GLY A 164 12.57 4.63 3.86
C GLY A 164 11.45 4.58 2.83
N LEU A 165 11.48 3.65 1.87
CA LEU A 165 10.48 3.52 0.81
C LEU A 165 9.86 2.12 0.80
N TRP A 166 8.75 1.98 0.06
CA TRP A 166 8.12 0.69 -0.17
C TRP A 166 8.77 0.03 -1.38
N GLN A 167 9.35 -1.15 -1.19
CA GLN A 167 9.94 -1.93 -2.27
C GLN A 167 8.88 -2.39 -3.27
N THR A 168 9.31 -2.88 -4.44
CA THR A 168 8.47 -3.41 -5.53
C THR A 168 7.61 -2.38 -6.27
N THR A 169 7.78 -1.10 -5.97
CA THR A 169 7.05 -0.01 -6.61
C THR A 169 7.94 1.22 -6.84
N GLY A 170 7.45 2.18 -7.63
CA GLY A 170 8.15 3.41 -7.96
C GLY A 170 8.13 4.45 -6.83
N TRP A 171 8.82 5.56 -7.08
CA TRP A 171 9.00 6.62 -6.09
C TRP A 171 7.68 7.32 -5.74
N TRP A 172 6.88 7.74 -6.73
CA TRP A 172 5.57 8.36 -6.47
C TRP A 172 4.54 7.35 -5.93
N ASN A 173 4.65 6.07 -6.29
CA ASN A 173 3.81 5.02 -5.70
C ASN A 173 4.11 4.85 -4.21
N SER A 174 5.37 5.02 -3.79
CA SER A 174 5.73 5.04 -2.36
C SER A 174 5.08 6.21 -1.62
N ALA A 175 4.86 7.37 -2.27
CA ALA A 175 4.07 8.46 -1.69
C ALA A 175 2.62 8.03 -1.43
N ASN A 176 2.04 7.24 -2.33
CA ASN A 176 0.69 6.68 -2.15
C ASN A 176 0.64 5.60 -1.07
N ALA A 177 1.67 4.76 -0.96
CA ALA A 177 1.81 3.81 0.14
C ALA A 177 1.90 4.52 1.50
N LEU A 178 2.71 5.58 1.60
CA LEU A 178 2.77 6.42 2.80
C LEU A 178 1.41 7.05 3.09
N THR A 179 0.73 7.58 2.07
CA THR A 179 -0.60 8.19 2.23
C THR A 179 -1.61 7.17 2.75
N ALA A 180 -1.59 5.92 2.27
CA ALA A 180 -2.49 4.87 2.76
C ALA A 180 -2.24 4.54 4.25
N ILE A 181 -0.98 4.53 4.69
CA ILE A 181 -0.62 4.39 6.10
C ILE A 181 -1.08 5.59 6.94
N LEU A 182 -0.94 6.82 6.41
CA LEU A 182 -1.38 8.05 7.08
C LEU A 182 -2.90 8.11 7.23
N ASP A 183 -3.64 7.76 6.18
CA ASP A 183 -5.10 7.71 6.21
C ASP A 183 -5.59 6.61 7.15
N TYR A 184 -4.99 5.42 7.11
CA TYR A 184 -5.25 4.35 8.08
C TYR A 184 -5.03 4.82 9.53
N SER A 185 -3.87 5.43 9.81
CA SER A 185 -3.52 5.91 11.15
C SER A 185 -4.46 7.01 11.63
N THR A 186 -4.87 7.90 10.72
CA THR A 186 -5.83 8.98 11.01
C THR A 186 -7.22 8.44 11.31
N ARG A 187 -7.68 7.42 10.59
CA ARG A 187 -9.04 6.84 10.77
C ARG A 187 -9.16 5.96 12.00
N THR A 188 -8.10 5.25 12.34
CA THR A 188 -8.12 4.26 13.43
C THR A 188 -7.50 4.77 14.72
N GLY A 189 -6.73 5.86 14.66
CA GLY A 189 -5.88 6.31 15.77
C GLY A 189 -4.65 5.44 16.00
N SER A 190 -4.38 4.45 15.13
CA SER A 190 -3.22 3.56 15.26
C SER A 190 -1.90 4.34 15.22
N GLN A 191 -0.97 3.91 16.06
CA GLN A 191 0.37 4.51 16.20
C GLN A 191 1.47 3.59 15.67
N ASN A 192 1.12 2.39 15.22
CA ASN A 192 2.07 1.30 14.93
C ASN A 192 3.11 1.65 13.85
N TYR A 193 2.78 2.57 12.94
CA TYR A 193 3.59 2.88 11.76
C TYR A 193 4.14 4.29 11.76
N ARG A 194 4.06 5.02 12.89
CA ARG A 194 4.54 6.41 12.99
C ARG A 194 6.03 6.55 12.64
N TYR A 195 6.84 5.54 12.96
CA TYR A 195 8.27 5.54 12.65
C TYR A 195 8.55 5.71 11.15
N ALA A 196 7.69 5.15 10.29
CA ALA A 196 7.86 5.18 8.84
C ALA A 196 7.72 6.61 8.29
N ILE A 197 6.86 7.44 8.88
CA ILE A 197 6.64 8.83 8.41
C ILE A 197 7.93 9.65 8.51
N GLY A 198 8.59 9.61 9.68
CA GLY A 198 9.85 10.30 9.91
C GLY A 198 10.98 9.72 9.06
N ASN A 199 11.13 8.38 9.08
CA ASN A 199 12.20 7.72 8.34
C ASN A 199 12.09 7.93 6.83
N THR A 200 10.90 7.83 6.25
CA THR A 200 10.68 8.12 4.82
C THR A 200 11.10 9.53 4.47
N PHE A 201 10.71 10.52 5.30
CA PHE A 201 11.10 11.91 5.09
C PHE A 201 12.62 12.07 5.16
N ASP A 202 13.24 11.67 6.26
CA ASP A 202 14.65 11.93 6.52
C ASP A 202 15.58 11.24 5.52
N ARG A 203 15.19 10.06 5.01
CA ARG A 203 15.96 9.32 3.98
C ARG A 203 15.80 9.89 2.57
N ASN A 204 14.68 10.53 2.25
CA ASN A 204 14.31 10.90 0.88
C ASN A 204 14.14 12.41 0.66
N ARG A 205 14.41 13.24 1.67
CA ARG A 205 14.18 14.70 1.60
C ARG A 205 14.99 15.47 0.55
N GLY A 206 15.97 14.83 -0.10
CA GLY A 206 16.91 15.38 -1.09
C GLY A 206 16.47 16.68 -1.76
N ASP A 207 15.98 16.61 -2.99
CA ASP A 207 15.50 17.79 -3.73
C ASP A 207 14.08 18.20 -3.30
N ASN A 208 13.81 18.21 -2.00
CA ASN A 208 12.53 18.56 -1.38
C ASN A 208 11.32 17.77 -1.92
N PHE A 209 11.53 16.52 -2.30
CA PHE A 209 10.51 15.69 -2.95
C PHE A 209 9.96 16.29 -4.24
N THR A 210 10.83 16.95 -5.02
CA THR A 210 10.56 17.39 -6.39
C THR A 210 11.34 16.53 -7.39
N ASN A 211 10.82 16.35 -8.60
CA ASN A 211 11.52 15.68 -9.71
C ASN A 211 10.97 16.17 -11.07
N GLU A 212 11.44 15.55 -12.16
CA GLU A 212 11.08 15.94 -13.51
C GLU A 212 9.61 15.66 -13.91
N TYR A 213 8.87 14.88 -13.12
CA TYR A 213 7.45 14.57 -13.30
C TYR A 213 6.63 15.33 -12.24
N ILE A 214 5.90 16.34 -12.69
CA ILE A 214 5.28 17.32 -11.80
C ILE A 214 4.16 16.70 -10.95
N ASP A 215 3.50 15.68 -11.46
CA ASP A 215 2.54 14.86 -10.72
C ASP A 215 3.18 14.04 -9.60
N ASP A 216 4.37 13.45 -9.80
CA ASP A 216 5.11 12.74 -8.74
C ASP A 216 5.33 13.65 -7.52
N THR A 217 5.71 14.90 -7.78
CA THR A 217 5.84 15.95 -6.76
C THR A 217 4.51 16.21 -6.04
N GLY A 218 3.40 16.23 -6.78
CA GLY A 218 2.06 16.39 -6.23
C GLY A 218 1.65 15.24 -5.31
N TRP A 219 1.99 14.00 -5.64
CA TRP A 219 1.73 12.84 -4.79
C TRP A 219 2.43 12.93 -3.44
N TRP A 220 3.71 13.34 -3.43
CA TRP A 220 4.45 13.58 -2.19
C TRP A 220 3.91 14.77 -1.40
N ALA A 221 3.55 15.87 -2.06
CA ALA A 221 2.96 17.02 -1.38
C ALA A 221 1.68 16.63 -0.60
N LEU A 222 0.81 15.81 -1.20
CA LEU A 222 -0.38 15.30 -0.51
C LEU A 222 -0.04 14.40 0.68
N ALA A 223 0.96 13.51 0.53
CA ALA A 223 1.44 12.68 1.64
C ALA A 223 1.97 13.55 2.80
N TRP A 224 2.72 14.61 2.51
CA TRP A 224 3.26 15.50 3.54
C TRP A 224 2.21 16.37 4.22
N ILE A 225 1.19 16.80 3.49
CA ILE A 225 0.02 17.47 4.09
C ILE A 225 -0.69 16.54 5.08
N ARG A 226 -0.89 15.26 4.70
CA ARG A 226 -1.47 14.25 5.61
C ARG A 226 -0.55 13.94 6.80
N ALA A 227 0.76 13.92 6.59
CA ALA A 227 1.73 13.76 7.68
C ALA A 227 1.67 14.92 8.67
N TYR A 228 1.57 16.17 8.20
CA TYR A 228 1.35 17.34 9.05
C TYR A 228 0.02 17.23 9.80
N ASP A 229 -1.07 16.79 9.15
CA ASP A 229 -2.35 16.63 9.83
C ASP A 229 -2.28 15.69 11.03
N LEU A 230 -1.53 14.58 10.89
CA LEU A 230 -1.39 13.54 11.91
C LEU A 230 -0.36 13.86 13.00
N THR A 231 0.73 14.55 12.65
CA THR A 231 1.89 14.75 13.53
C THR A 231 2.00 16.17 14.08
N LYS A 232 1.44 17.15 13.37
CA LYS A 232 1.64 18.59 13.58
C LYS A 232 3.10 19.06 13.44
N ASP A 233 3.98 18.22 12.92
CA ASP A 233 5.35 18.60 12.62
C ASP A 233 5.41 19.45 11.35
N ARG A 234 5.86 20.69 11.52
CA ARG A 234 5.80 21.73 10.48
C ARG A 234 6.68 21.41 9.27
N ARG A 235 7.74 20.60 9.42
CA ARG A 235 8.63 20.24 8.30
C ARG A 235 7.87 19.66 7.10
N TYR A 236 6.83 18.86 7.37
CA TYR A 236 6.03 18.26 6.32
C TYR A 236 5.18 19.30 5.57
N LEU A 237 4.55 20.23 6.29
CA LEU A 237 3.75 21.26 5.66
C LEU A 237 4.61 22.22 4.84
N ASP A 238 5.78 22.61 5.37
CA ASP A 238 6.71 23.50 4.68
C ASP A 238 7.27 22.85 3.40
N THR A 239 7.60 21.55 3.43
CA THR A 239 7.96 20.79 2.23
C THR A 239 6.83 20.76 1.20
N ALA A 240 5.57 20.58 1.64
CA ALA A 240 4.43 20.62 0.73
C ALA A 240 4.22 22.01 0.09
N VAL A 241 4.55 23.10 0.79
CA VAL A 241 4.53 24.46 0.22
C VAL A 241 5.58 24.60 -0.89
N ILE A 242 6.80 24.09 -0.65
CA ILE A 242 7.87 24.06 -1.67
C ILE A 242 7.41 23.27 -2.90
N ALA A 243 6.83 22.09 -2.69
CA ALA A 243 6.31 21.26 -3.77
C ALA A 243 5.20 21.97 -4.57
N ALA A 244 4.27 22.66 -3.91
CA ALA A 244 3.23 23.44 -4.59
C ALA A 244 3.81 24.60 -5.41
N ASP A 245 4.81 25.31 -4.88
CA ASP A 245 5.49 26.38 -5.61
C ASP A 245 6.26 25.84 -6.82
N TYR A 246 6.93 24.68 -6.68
CA TYR A 246 7.59 23.97 -7.77
C TYR A 246 6.59 23.58 -8.86
N MET A 247 5.52 22.88 -8.52
CA MET A 247 4.49 22.46 -9.49
C MET A 247 3.93 23.66 -10.26
N TYR A 248 3.55 24.73 -9.54
CA TYR A 248 2.98 25.92 -10.17
C TYR A 248 3.97 26.64 -11.11
N SER A 249 5.28 26.48 -10.93
CA SER A 249 6.28 27.04 -11.84
C SER A 249 6.25 26.41 -13.25
N TYR A 250 5.64 25.22 -13.39
CA TYR A 250 5.40 24.56 -14.67
C TYR A 250 4.02 24.86 -15.26
N ARG A 251 3.32 25.88 -14.75
CA ARG A 251 2.13 26.46 -15.38
C ARG A 251 2.54 27.53 -16.40
N ASP A 252 1.91 27.54 -17.55
CA ASP A 252 2.00 28.64 -18.52
C ASP A 252 0.68 28.84 -19.30
N GLY A 253 0.67 29.79 -20.24
CA GLY A 253 -0.50 30.11 -21.07
C GLY A 253 -0.78 29.14 -22.23
N THR A 254 0.04 28.11 -22.45
CA THR A 254 -0.22 27.11 -23.49
C THR A 254 -1.53 26.39 -23.19
N CYS A 255 -2.40 26.21 -24.19
CA CYS A 255 -3.76 25.71 -24.00
C CYS A 255 -4.61 26.55 -23.03
N GLY A 256 -4.31 27.85 -22.92
CA GLY A 256 -5.06 28.80 -22.08
C GLY A 256 -4.77 28.69 -20.58
N GLY A 257 -3.79 27.89 -20.16
CA GLY A 257 -3.46 27.68 -18.75
C GLY A 257 -3.03 26.24 -18.45
N GLY A 258 -3.08 25.87 -17.17
CA GLY A 258 -2.75 24.52 -16.72
C GLY A 258 -1.25 24.24 -16.62
N LEU A 259 -0.93 23.20 -15.86
CA LEU A 259 0.41 22.73 -15.59
C LEU A 259 0.84 21.68 -16.62
N TRP A 260 2.12 21.73 -17.00
CA TRP A 260 2.78 20.68 -17.75
C TRP A 260 3.02 19.44 -16.88
N TRP A 261 2.87 18.25 -17.48
CA TRP A 261 3.11 16.98 -16.81
C TRP A 261 4.57 16.82 -16.36
N SER A 262 5.51 17.28 -17.18
CA SER A 262 6.93 17.14 -16.90
C SER A 262 7.70 18.40 -17.26
N THR A 263 8.95 18.45 -16.82
CA THR A 263 9.89 19.54 -17.14
C THR A 263 10.16 19.69 -18.63
N ALA A 264 9.93 18.63 -19.42
CA ALA A 264 10.03 18.64 -20.87
C ALA A 264 8.91 19.43 -21.57
N LYS A 265 7.81 19.74 -20.87
CA LYS A 265 6.69 20.53 -21.38
C LYS A 265 6.09 20.02 -22.70
N THR A 266 5.92 18.69 -22.80
CA THR A 266 5.38 18.04 -24.00
C THR A 266 3.90 17.67 -23.88
N TYR A 267 3.35 17.61 -22.67
CA TYR A 267 2.01 17.12 -22.42
C TYR A 267 1.34 17.80 -21.22
N LYS A 268 0.08 18.23 -21.36
CA LYS A 268 -0.77 18.68 -20.25
C LYS A 268 -1.82 17.61 -19.99
N ASN A 269 -1.66 16.91 -18.86
CA ASN A 269 -2.53 15.82 -18.46
C ASN A 269 -3.42 16.21 -17.27
N ALA A 270 -4.42 15.37 -17.02
CA ALA A 270 -5.41 15.62 -15.99
C ALA A 270 -4.81 15.49 -14.58
N VAL A 271 -4.08 14.39 -14.31
CA VAL A 271 -3.50 14.08 -13.00
C VAL A 271 -2.69 15.23 -12.42
N THR A 272 -1.79 15.86 -13.18
CA THR A 272 -0.93 16.94 -12.67
C THR A 272 -1.75 18.13 -12.18
N ASN A 273 -2.79 18.48 -12.93
CA ASN A 273 -3.64 19.62 -12.63
C ASN A 273 -4.61 19.33 -11.47
N GLU A 274 -5.19 18.14 -11.42
CA GLU A 274 -6.05 17.71 -10.31
C GLU A 274 -5.29 17.63 -8.99
N LEU A 275 -4.09 17.04 -9.01
CA LEU A 275 -3.21 17.01 -7.85
C LEU A 275 -2.87 18.42 -7.37
N TYR A 276 -2.53 19.32 -8.30
CA TYR A 276 -2.21 20.70 -7.94
C TYR A 276 -3.38 21.41 -7.25
N VAL A 277 -4.60 21.31 -7.80
CA VAL A 277 -5.79 21.89 -7.17
C VAL A 277 -5.96 21.34 -5.75
N LYS A 278 -5.82 20.01 -5.58
CA LYS A 278 -5.93 19.38 -4.26
C LYS A 278 -4.84 19.86 -3.30
N VAL A 279 -3.59 19.92 -3.73
CA VAL A 279 -2.45 20.39 -2.93
C VAL A 279 -2.66 21.84 -2.50
N ALA A 280 -2.91 22.75 -3.44
CA ALA A 280 -3.02 24.17 -3.17
C ALA A 280 -4.23 24.49 -2.26
N ALA A 281 -5.39 23.88 -2.51
CA ALA A 281 -6.55 24.04 -1.64
C ALA A 281 -6.30 23.46 -0.23
N SER A 282 -5.64 22.30 -0.14
CA SER A 282 -5.31 21.69 1.15
C SER A 282 -4.31 22.54 1.95
N LEU A 283 -3.31 23.13 1.29
CA LEU A 283 -2.35 24.04 1.93
C LEU A 283 -3.05 25.28 2.47
N HIS A 284 -3.90 25.92 1.67
CA HIS A 284 -4.69 27.07 2.13
C HIS A 284 -5.45 26.77 3.41
N ASN A 285 -6.15 25.63 3.47
CA ASN A 285 -6.91 25.18 4.65
C ASN A 285 -6.05 25.00 5.91
N ARG A 286 -4.72 24.96 5.79
CA ARG A 286 -3.75 24.69 6.88
C ARG A 286 -2.79 25.85 7.14
N LEU A 287 -2.85 26.91 6.33
CA LEU A 287 -1.99 28.10 6.42
C LEU A 287 -2.84 29.33 6.79
N PRO A 288 -2.85 29.75 8.07
CA PRO A 288 -3.60 30.91 8.50
C PRO A 288 -3.25 32.16 7.67
N GLY A 289 -4.27 32.82 7.12
CA GLY A 289 -4.12 34.03 6.31
C GLY A 289 -3.55 33.81 4.90
N ASP A 290 -3.35 32.57 4.45
CA ASP A 290 -2.93 32.31 3.08
C ASP A 290 -4.01 32.79 2.10
N THR A 291 -3.61 33.58 1.10
CA THR A 291 -4.45 33.93 -0.05
C THR A 291 -3.84 33.44 -1.36
N ARG A 292 -2.55 33.09 -1.34
CA ARG A 292 -1.77 32.74 -2.52
C ARG A 292 -2.15 31.36 -3.02
N GLN A 293 -2.18 30.35 -2.15
CA GLN A 293 -2.52 29.00 -2.58
C GLN A 293 -3.99 28.90 -2.97
N LEU A 294 -4.88 29.63 -2.27
CA LEU A 294 -6.29 29.72 -2.67
C LEU A 294 -6.47 30.30 -4.07
N ALA A 295 -5.82 31.42 -4.38
CA ALA A 295 -5.92 32.06 -5.69
C ALA A 295 -5.46 31.11 -6.81
N ARG A 296 -4.34 30.41 -6.60
CA ARG A 296 -3.80 29.44 -7.56
C ARG A 296 -4.67 28.18 -7.70
N ALA A 297 -5.24 27.68 -6.60
CA ALA A 297 -6.16 26.55 -6.63
C ALA A 297 -7.40 26.87 -7.47
N ARG A 298 -7.98 28.07 -7.30
CA ARG A 298 -9.11 28.54 -8.11
C ARG A 298 -8.74 28.70 -9.57
N GLU A 299 -7.59 29.32 -9.85
CA GLU A 299 -7.11 29.52 -11.22
C GLU A 299 -6.97 28.19 -11.99
N VAL A 300 -6.29 27.21 -11.39
CA VAL A 300 -6.06 25.92 -12.05
C VAL A 300 -7.36 25.12 -12.14
N TRP A 301 -8.23 25.19 -11.14
CA TRP A 301 -9.56 24.56 -11.23
C TRP A 301 -10.43 25.19 -12.33
N ASP A 302 -10.43 26.52 -12.44
CA ASP A 302 -11.18 27.25 -13.46
C ASP A 302 -10.72 26.89 -14.87
N TRP A 303 -9.41 26.76 -15.06
CA TRP A 303 -8.85 26.24 -16.30
C TRP A 303 -9.23 24.77 -16.53
N PHE A 304 -9.07 23.91 -15.52
CA PHE A 304 -9.29 22.48 -15.65
C PHE A 304 -10.73 22.16 -16.08
N ARG A 305 -11.72 22.81 -15.44
CA ARG A 305 -13.14 22.62 -15.79
C ARG A 305 -13.49 23.15 -17.20
N ALA A 306 -12.70 24.07 -17.74
CA ALA A 306 -12.88 24.65 -19.08
C ALA A 306 -12.02 23.97 -20.16
N SER A 307 -11.02 23.16 -19.78
CA SER A 307 -10.05 22.51 -20.69
C SER A 307 -10.68 21.50 -21.66
N GLY A 308 -11.89 21.02 -21.35
CA GLY A 308 -12.56 19.95 -22.08
C GLY A 308 -12.19 18.54 -21.62
N MET A 309 -11.24 18.35 -20.69
CA MET A 309 -10.87 17.01 -20.18
C MET A 309 -12.02 16.31 -19.43
N ILE A 310 -12.91 17.07 -18.78
CA ILE A 310 -14.21 16.55 -18.33
C ILE A 310 -15.12 16.41 -19.56
N ASN A 311 -15.34 15.18 -20.00
CA ASN A 311 -16.09 14.89 -21.21
C ASN A 311 -17.62 14.93 -21.01
N GLY A 312 -18.36 14.74 -22.11
CA GLY A 312 -19.83 14.78 -22.11
C GLY A 312 -20.50 13.73 -21.21
N SER A 313 -19.78 12.68 -20.81
CA SER A 313 -20.25 11.66 -19.86
C SER A 313 -19.91 11.98 -18.41
N SER A 314 -19.41 13.19 -18.11
CA SER A 314 -18.91 13.59 -16.79
C SER A 314 -17.78 12.68 -16.28
N LEU A 315 -16.95 12.17 -17.19
CA LEU A 315 -15.73 11.43 -16.90
C LEU A 315 -14.51 12.23 -17.38
N ILE A 316 -13.35 11.97 -16.79
CA ILE A 316 -12.11 12.68 -17.08
C ILE A 316 -11.22 11.82 -17.97
N ASN A 317 -10.94 12.33 -19.17
CA ASN A 317 -9.93 11.76 -20.07
C ASN A 317 -8.52 12.17 -19.63
N ASP A 318 -7.51 11.46 -20.15
CA ASP A 318 -6.14 11.56 -19.68
C ASP A 318 -5.50 12.95 -19.83
N GLY A 319 -5.83 13.71 -20.87
CA GLY A 319 -5.17 14.98 -21.13
C GLY A 319 -5.59 15.70 -22.40
N LEU A 320 -4.76 16.66 -22.80
CA LEU A 320 -4.93 17.44 -24.01
C LEU A 320 -3.96 16.99 -25.12
N ASN A 321 -4.44 17.00 -26.36
CA ASN A 321 -3.59 16.79 -27.54
C ASN A 321 -2.85 18.08 -27.94
N ALA A 322 -2.01 17.99 -28.98
CA ALA A 322 -1.22 19.12 -29.48
C ALA A 322 -2.06 20.33 -29.95
N SER A 323 -3.34 20.13 -30.27
CA SER A 323 -4.29 21.20 -30.63
C SER A 323 -5.05 21.75 -29.41
N CYS A 324 -4.62 21.42 -28.19
CA CYS A 324 -5.25 21.83 -26.94
C CYS A 324 -6.71 21.38 -26.79
N ALA A 325 -7.08 20.28 -27.45
CA ALA A 325 -8.38 19.64 -27.29
C ALA A 325 -8.25 18.37 -26.45
N ASN A 326 -9.34 17.95 -25.80
CA ASN A 326 -9.40 16.66 -25.12
C ASN A 326 -8.92 15.54 -26.06
N ASN A 327 -7.95 14.75 -25.58
CA ASN A 327 -7.31 13.70 -26.36
C ASN A 327 -8.20 12.46 -26.59
N GLY A 328 -9.35 12.36 -25.90
CA GLY A 328 -10.28 11.24 -25.98
C GLY A 328 -9.72 9.89 -25.49
N GLN A 329 -8.56 9.90 -24.82
CA GLN A 329 -7.88 8.70 -24.35
C GLN A 329 -8.61 8.07 -23.16
N ALA A 330 -8.10 6.93 -22.68
CA ALA A 330 -8.70 6.16 -21.60
C ALA A 330 -9.10 7.01 -20.39
N VAL A 331 -10.27 6.71 -19.84
CA VAL A 331 -10.67 7.17 -18.52
C VAL A 331 -10.04 6.24 -17.50
N TRP A 332 -9.18 6.77 -16.64
CA TRP A 332 -8.50 6.03 -15.59
C TRP A 332 -9.13 6.35 -14.24
N SER A 333 -9.20 5.36 -13.35
CA SER A 333 -9.87 5.48 -12.06
C SER A 333 -9.32 6.65 -11.22
N TYR A 334 -7.99 6.83 -11.17
CA TYR A 334 -7.37 7.88 -10.35
C TYR A 334 -7.80 9.30 -10.71
N ASN A 335 -7.83 9.68 -11.99
CA ASN A 335 -8.30 11.00 -12.44
C ASN A 335 -9.74 11.26 -11.97
N GLN A 336 -10.57 10.20 -11.89
CA GLN A 336 -11.94 10.35 -11.43
C GLN A 336 -12.03 10.61 -9.93
N GLY A 337 -11.02 10.25 -9.14
CA GLY A 337 -11.05 10.36 -7.69
C GLY A 337 -10.24 11.52 -7.12
N ILE A 338 -9.08 11.83 -7.71
CA ILE A 338 -8.24 12.94 -7.24
C ILE A 338 -9.04 14.24 -7.28
N VAL A 339 -9.75 14.49 -8.39
CA VAL A 339 -10.64 15.65 -8.55
C VAL A 339 -11.72 15.72 -7.46
N LEU A 340 -12.28 14.60 -6.99
CA LEU A 340 -13.32 14.60 -5.97
C LEU A 340 -12.75 15.12 -4.65
N GLY A 341 -11.58 14.62 -4.27
CA GLY A 341 -10.85 15.11 -3.10
C GLY A 341 -10.40 16.56 -3.25
N ALA A 342 -10.00 16.98 -4.46
CA ALA A 342 -9.62 18.35 -4.76
C ALA A 342 -10.81 19.31 -4.54
N LEU A 343 -12.00 18.95 -5.02
CA LEU A 343 -13.21 19.75 -4.87
C LEU A 343 -13.72 19.80 -3.44
N VAL A 344 -13.51 18.75 -2.64
CA VAL A 344 -13.78 18.77 -1.20
C VAL A 344 -12.89 19.78 -0.49
N GLU A 345 -11.57 19.76 -0.75
CA GLU A 345 -10.64 20.71 -0.12
C GLU A 345 -10.88 22.15 -0.62
N LEU A 346 -11.20 22.34 -1.90
CA LEU A 346 -11.52 23.65 -2.45
C LEU A 346 -12.87 24.17 -1.94
N GLN A 347 -13.86 23.30 -1.69
CA GLN A 347 -15.10 23.72 -1.03
C GLN A 347 -14.84 24.18 0.40
N ARG A 348 -14.00 23.47 1.16
CA ARG A 348 -13.60 23.91 2.51
C ARG A 348 -12.90 25.27 2.49
N ALA A 349 -12.06 25.48 1.49
CA ALA A 349 -11.31 26.73 1.31
C ALA A 349 -12.19 27.94 0.92
N THR A 350 -13.33 27.70 0.28
CA THR A 350 -14.14 28.77 -0.33
C THR A 350 -15.54 28.93 0.26
N GLY A 351 -16.09 27.89 0.87
CA GLY A 351 -17.50 27.79 1.23
C GLY A 351 -18.45 27.54 0.05
N ASP A 352 -17.95 27.40 -1.18
CA ASP A 352 -18.81 27.28 -2.37
C ASP A 352 -19.43 25.88 -2.51
N ALA A 353 -20.75 25.79 -2.28
CA ALA A 353 -21.50 24.55 -2.39
C ALA A 353 -21.55 23.97 -3.82
N ALA A 354 -21.34 24.79 -4.86
CA ALA A 354 -21.35 24.32 -6.25
C ALA A 354 -20.19 23.33 -6.55
N LEU A 355 -19.11 23.41 -5.78
CA LEU A 355 -17.97 22.49 -5.88
C LEU A 355 -18.37 21.06 -5.47
N LEU A 356 -19.10 20.90 -4.37
CA LEU A 356 -19.61 19.58 -3.95
C LEU A 356 -20.71 19.06 -4.89
N ALA A 357 -21.54 19.95 -5.45
CA ALA A 357 -22.50 19.56 -6.48
C ALA A 357 -21.81 19.02 -7.74
N THR A 358 -20.68 19.63 -8.13
CA THR A 358 -19.85 19.16 -9.25
C THR A 358 -19.17 17.84 -8.91
N ALA A 359 -18.57 17.72 -7.74
CA ALA A 359 -17.95 16.48 -7.27
C ALA A 359 -18.97 15.31 -7.26
N ARG A 360 -20.20 15.57 -6.81
CA ARG A 360 -21.28 14.57 -6.81
C ARG A 360 -21.61 14.10 -8.23
N ARG A 361 -21.71 15.01 -9.20
CA ARG A 361 -21.97 14.65 -10.61
C ARG A 361 -20.87 13.74 -11.18
N LEU A 362 -19.61 14.05 -10.91
CA LEU A 362 -18.45 13.26 -11.36
C LEU A 362 -18.40 11.90 -10.65
N ALA A 363 -18.73 11.85 -9.36
CA ALA A 363 -18.80 10.61 -8.59
C ALA A 363 -19.96 9.71 -9.05
N ASP A 364 -21.14 10.27 -9.34
CA ASP A 364 -22.29 9.51 -9.86
C ASP A 364 -21.96 8.87 -11.23
N ALA A 365 -21.28 9.61 -12.12
CA ALA A 365 -20.82 9.08 -13.40
C ALA A 365 -19.73 8.01 -13.24
N SER A 366 -18.71 8.30 -12.44
CA SER A 366 -17.56 7.39 -12.29
C SER A 366 -17.91 6.11 -11.54
N THR A 367 -18.87 6.11 -10.60
CA THR A 367 -19.29 4.90 -9.85
C THR A 367 -20.22 3.96 -10.64
N THR A 368 -20.73 4.39 -11.80
CA THR A 368 -21.71 3.64 -12.59
C THR A 368 -21.26 3.28 -14.00
N THR A 369 -20.23 3.96 -14.54
CA THR A 369 -19.74 3.68 -15.89
C THR A 369 -19.18 2.27 -16.05
N SER A 370 -19.56 1.59 -17.13
CA SER A 370 -19.00 0.28 -17.51
C SER A 370 -17.54 0.35 -17.95
N LEU A 371 -17.03 1.55 -18.28
CA LEU A 371 -15.62 1.75 -18.63
C LEU A 371 -14.69 1.44 -17.44
N LEU A 372 -15.17 1.62 -16.22
CA LEU A 372 -14.43 1.41 -14.98
C LEU A 372 -15.00 0.26 -14.14
N HIS A 373 -15.97 -0.51 -14.64
CA HIS A 373 -16.64 -1.52 -13.84
C HIS A 373 -16.83 -2.84 -14.60
N ALA A 374 -16.47 -3.94 -13.94
CA ALA A 374 -16.93 -5.28 -14.32
C ALA A 374 -17.79 -5.82 -13.17
N ASN A 375 -19.05 -6.13 -13.44
CA ASN A 375 -20.01 -6.60 -12.44
C ASN A 375 -20.04 -5.67 -11.21
N GLY A 376 -20.00 -4.35 -11.43
CA GLY A 376 -19.98 -3.29 -10.41
C GLY A 376 -18.70 -3.18 -9.57
N ILE A 377 -17.67 -3.99 -9.85
CA ILE A 377 -16.37 -3.91 -9.18
C ILE A 377 -15.45 -3.03 -10.01
N LEU A 378 -14.78 -2.09 -9.34
CA LEU A 378 -13.88 -1.14 -9.97
C LEU A 378 -12.73 -1.87 -10.66
N ARG A 379 -12.55 -1.56 -11.93
CA ARG A 379 -11.42 -2.00 -12.76
C ARG A 379 -10.87 -0.85 -13.57
N ASP A 380 -9.57 -0.84 -13.79
CA ASP A 380 -8.97 0.02 -14.79
C ASP A 380 -8.95 -0.65 -16.18
N PRO A 381 -8.88 0.14 -17.28
CA PRO A 381 -8.85 -0.38 -18.64
C PRO A 381 -7.76 -1.42 -18.90
N CYS A 382 -6.60 -1.30 -18.25
CA CYS A 382 -5.45 -2.19 -18.41
C CYS A 382 -5.65 -3.59 -17.79
N GLU A 383 -6.66 -3.82 -16.94
CA GLU A 383 -6.76 -5.06 -16.15
C GLU A 383 -7.03 -6.34 -16.96
N SER A 384 -7.35 -6.20 -18.26
CA SER A 384 -7.38 -7.32 -19.22
C SER A 384 -5.99 -7.74 -19.72
N GLY A 385 -4.94 -6.98 -19.41
CA GLY A 385 -3.56 -7.23 -19.80
C GLY A 385 -2.58 -6.88 -18.68
N ASP A 386 -1.51 -6.16 -19.04
CA ASP A 386 -0.53 -5.63 -18.10
C ASP A 386 -0.86 -4.16 -17.76
N CYS A 387 -0.83 -3.84 -16.47
CA CYS A 387 -1.05 -2.50 -15.95
C CYS A 387 0.26 -1.77 -15.59
N GLY A 388 1.41 -2.38 -15.88
CA GLY A 388 2.72 -1.84 -15.55
C GLY A 388 2.91 -1.63 -14.04
N ALA A 389 3.84 -0.75 -13.70
CA ALA A 389 4.14 -0.41 -12.31
C ALA A 389 3.17 0.64 -11.71
N ASP A 390 2.57 1.48 -12.56
CA ASP A 390 1.78 2.64 -12.14
C ASP A 390 0.30 2.32 -11.95
N GLY A 391 -0.30 1.64 -12.92
CA GLY A 391 -1.72 1.29 -12.95
C GLY A 391 -2.25 0.69 -11.65
N PRO A 392 -1.50 -0.17 -10.93
CA PRO A 392 -1.98 -0.73 -9.69
C PRO A 392 -2.23 0.25 -8.55
N SER A 393 -1.70 1.48 -8.65
CA SER A 393 -1.93 2.55 -7.66
C SER A 393 -3.22 3.33 -7.89
N PHE A 394 -3.83 3.21 -9.06
CA PHE A 394 -4.89 4.15 -9.49
C PHE A 394 -6.19 3.99 -8.70
N LYS A 395 -6.63 2.76 -8.49
CA LYS A 395 -7.87 2.45 -7.74
C LYS A 395 -7.78 2.89 -6.26
N GLY A 396 -6.60 2.87 -5.67
CA GLY A 396 -6.35 3.41 -4.33
C GLY A 396 -6.64 4.91 -4.25
N ALA A 397 -6.05 5.69 -5.16
CA ALA A 397 -6.31 7.12 -5.26
C ALA A 397 -7.80 7.42 -5.52
N TYR A 398 -8.48 6.58 -6.33
CA TYR A 398 -9.92 6.68 -6.53
C TYR A 398 -10.72 6.49 -5.24
N ALA A 399 -10.50 5.36 -4.55
CA ALA A 399 -11.20 5.05 -3.31
C ALA A 399 -10.97 6.12 -2.23
N ARG A 400 -9.74 6.64 -2.13
CA ARG A 400 -9.38 7.75 -1.22
C ARG A 400 -10.24 8.99 -1.49
N GLY A 401 -10.23 9.48 -2.73
CA GLY A 401 -10.96 10.68 -3.14
C GLY A 401 -12.48 10.54 -3.01
N LEU A 402 -13.03 9.40 -3.43
CA LEU A 402 -14.46 9.12 -3.26
C LEU A 402 -14.85 9.03 -1.78
N GLY A 403 -14.00 8.43 -0.94
CA GLY A 403 -14.21 8.41 0.51
C GLY A 403 -14.19 9.80 1.15
N GLU A 404 -13.30 10.68 0.68
CA GLU A 404 -13.26 12.09 1.14
C GLU A 404 -14.57 12.81 0.82
N LEU A 405 -15.10 12.62 -0.40
CA LEU A 405 -16.39 13.16 -0.80
C LEU A 405 -17.56 12.55 -0.01
N ASP A 406 -17.58 11.23 0.17
CA ASP A 406 -18.59 10.52 0.96
C ASP A 406 -18.72 11.08 2.38
N ARG A 407 -17.58 11.44 3.00
CA ARG A 407 -17.53 12.08 4.32
C ARG A 407 -17.96 13.55 4.32
N ALA A 408 -17.79 14.26 3.22
CA ALA A 408 -18.19 15.66 3.10
C ALA A 408 -19.70 15.82 2.82
N LEU A 409 -20.35 14.79 2.27
CA LEU A 409 -21.76 14.80 1.93
C LEU A 409 -22.64 14.24 3.06
N ALA A 410 -23.79 14.88 3.28
CA ALA A 410 -24.82 14.36 4.15
C ALA A 410 -25.31 12.99 3.66
N GLY A 411 -25.55 12.06 4.58
CA GLY A 411 -26.09 10.73 4.27
C GLY A 411 -25.11 9.73 3.65
N ARG A 412 -23.85 10.11 3.38
CA ARG A 412 -22.80 9.20 2.88
C ARG A 412 -23.23 8.37 1.66
N PRO A 413 -23.60 9.01 0.55
CA PRO A 413 -24.24 8.35 -0.59
C PRO A 413 -23.36 7.30 -1.29
N TYR A 414 -22.04 7.33 -1.10
CA TYR A 414 -21.09 6.42 -1.77
C TYR A 414 -20.59 5.31 -0.84
N ARG A 415 -21.00 5.29 0.43
CA ARG A 415 -20.58 4.28 1.42
C ARG A 415 -20.89 2.86 0.98
N ALA A 416 -22.06 2.62 0.37
CA ALA A 416 -22.43 1.29 -0.11
C ALA A 416 -21.52 0.81 -1.26
N TYR A 417 -21.18 1.70 -2.19
CA TYR A 417 -20.23 1.42 -3.26
C TYR A 417 -18.84 1.09 -2.70
N LEU A 418 -18.30 1.94 -1.82
CA LEU A 418 -16.98 1.73 -1.20
C LEU A 418 -16.93 0.41 -0.43
N THR A 419 -17.97 0.10 0.34
CA THR A 419 -18.11 -1.17 1.07
C THR A 419 -18.10 -2.37 0.13
N ARG A 420 -18.75 -2.25 -1.04
CA ARG A 420 -18.74 -3.31 -2.06
C ARG A 420 -17.34 -3.58 -2.60
N GLN A 421 -16.56 -2.52 -2.89
CA GLN A 421 -15.17 -2.65 -3.35
C GLN A 421 -14.28 -3.30 -2.28
N ALA A 422 -14.38 -2.82 -1.03
CA ALA A 422 -13.68 -3.35 0.12
C ALA A 422 -13.99 -4.84 0.38
N ASN A 423 -15.26 -5.24 0.28
CA ASN A 423 -15.66 -6.63 0.48
C ASN A 423 -15.14 -7.52 -0.65
N ALA A 424 -15.18 -7.06 -1.90
CA ALA A 424 -14.68 -7.83 -3.03
C ALA A 424 -13.17 -8.07 -2.96
N THR A 425 -12.38 -7.05 -2.59
CA THR A 425 -10.92 -7.23 -2.46
C THR A 425 -10.57 -8.24 -1.37
N ILE A 426 -11.32 -8.29 -0.28
CA ILE A 426 -11.14 -9.26 0.81
C ILE A 426 -11.53 -10.69 0.40
N ALA A 427 -12.63 -10.83 -0.35
CA ALA A 427 -13.19 -12.13 -0.71
C ALA A 427 -12.42 -12.79 -1.85
N ASN A 428 -11.96 -12.02 -2.84
CA ASN A 428 -11.52 -12.56 -4.13
C ASN A 428 -10.05 -12.27 -4.47
N ASN A 429 -9.42 -11.36 -3.72
CA ASN A 429 -8.13 -10.77 -4.09
C ASN A 429 -7.20 -10.63 -2.88
N ARG A 430 -7.09 -11.70 -2.09
CA ARG A 430 -6.32 -11.71 -0.83
C ARG A 430 -5.60 -13.04 -0.61
N THR A 431 -4.35 -12.99 -0.16
CA THR A 431 -3.56 -14.17 0.26
C THR A 431 -3.74 -14.48 1.75
N SER A 432 -3.13 -15.55 2.25
CA SER A 432 -3.11 -15.90 3.68
C SER A 432 -2.35 -14.89 4.57
N LEU A 433 -1.59 -13.98 3.98
CA LEU A 433 -0.91 -12.87 4.68
C LEU A 433 -1.68 -11.55 4.63
N ASP A 434 -2.92 -11.56 4.14
CA ASP A 434 -3.70 -10.35 3.85
C ASP A 434 -3.01 -9.41 2.85
N GLN A 435 -2.22 -9.99 1.94
CA GLN A 435 -1.68 -9.29 0.79
C GLN A 435 -2.69 -9.35 -0.36
N HIS A 436 -2.81 -8.27 -1.11
CA HIS A 436 -3.82 -8.06 -2.11
C HIS A 436 -3.23 -7.84 -3.50
N GLY A 437 -3.92 -8.35 -4.51
CA GLY A 437 -3.59 -8.12 -5.92
C GLY A 437 -4.24 -6.86 -6.49
N LEU A 438 -4.10 -6.68 -7.80
CA LEU A 438 -4.72 -5.60 -8.56
C LEU A 438 -6.22 -5.83 -8.76
N ARG A 439 -6.59 -7.06 -9.13
CA ARG A 439 -7.93 -7.40 -9.59
C ARG A 439 -8.86 -7.59 -8.40
N TRP A 440 -9.55 -6.54 -7.97
CA TRP A 440 -10.46 -6.61 -6.80
C TRP A 440 -11.62 -7.59 -6.98
N ALA A 441 -11.99 -7.92 -8.23
CA ALA A 441 -12.96 -8.98 -8.54
C ALA A 441 -12.35 -10.40 -8.46
N GLY A 442 -11.04 -10.51 -8.28
CA GLY A 442 -10.26 -11.74 -8.27
C GLY A 442 -10.00 -12.34 -9.65
N PRO A 443 -9.22 -13.44 -9.69
CA PRO A 443 -8.38 -13.91 -8.58
C PRO A 443 -7.18 -12.96 -8.34
N VAL A 444 -6.43 -13.19 -7.26
CA VAL A 444 -5.12 -12.54 -7.04
C VAL A 444 -4.24 -12.74 -8.26
N ASP A 445 -3.71 -11.66 -8.82
CA ASP A 445 -2.79 -11.68 -9.96
C ASP A 445 -1.32 -11.77 -9.50
N LYS A 446 -0.84 -10.72 -8.83
CA LYS A 446 0.53 -10.56 -8.34
C LYS A 446 0.46 -9.79 -7.03
N ILE A 447 1.48 -9.92 -6.20
CA ILE A 447 1.63 -9.16 -4.96
C ILE A 447 2.78 -8.15 -5.10
N ASP A 448 2.50 -6.88 -4.81
CA ASP A 448 3.46 -5.79 -4.68
C ASP A 448 2.86 -4.64 -3.86
N ALA A 449 3.71 -3.66 -3.50
CA ALA A 449 3.30 -2.53 -2.68
C ALA A 449 2.23 -1.64 -3.36
N ALA A 450 2.26 -1.52 -4.70
CA ALA A 450 1.31 -0.70 -5.45
C ALA A 450 -0.12 -1.23 -5.31
N ARG A 451 -0.29 -2.54 -5.49
CA ARG A 451 -1.56 -3.25 -5.31
C ARG A 451 -2.01 -3.21 -3.86
N GLN A 452 -1.07 -3.40 -2.93
CA GLN A 452 -1.37 -3.45 -1.51
C GLN A 452 -1.87 -2.12 -0.95
N HIS A 453 -1.24 -0.99 -1.30
CA HIS A 453 -1.71 0.31 -0.81
C HIS A 453 -3.09 0.66 -1.39
N SER A 454 -3.37 0.28 -2.63
CA SER A 454 -4.70 0.45 -3.22
C SER A 454 -5.78 -0.33 -2.48
N ALA A 455 -5.49 -1.57 -2.07
CA ALA A 455 -6.42 -2.35 -1.27
C ALA A 455 -6.63 -1.75 0.13
N LEU A 456 -5.56 -1.26 0.77
CA LEU A 456 -5.65 -0.58 2.06
C LEU A 456 -6.53 0.69 1.98
N GLU A 457 -6.42 1.47 0.91
CA GLU A 457 -7.27 2.63 0.69
C GLU A 457 -8.74 2.26 0.52
N ALA A 458 -9.04 1.19 -0.23
CA ALA A 458 -10.41 0.70 -0.37
C ALA A 458 -11.02 0.33 0.98
N LEU A 459 -10.25 -0.30 1.87
CA LEU A 459 -10.68 -0.68 3.22
C LEU A 459 -10.84 0.55 4.11
N THR A 460 -9.85 1.45 4.12
CA THR A 460 -9.82 2.66 4.94
C THR A 460 -10.91 3.66 4.56
N ALA A 461 -11.30 3.72 3.28
CA ALA A 461 -12.40 4.56 2.81
C ALA A 461 -13.76 4.17 3.42
N THR A 462 -13.91 2.93 3.94
CA THR A 462 -15.12 2.43 4.60
C THR A 462 -15.19 2.70 6.09
N LEU A 463 -14.18 3.38 6.67
CA LEU A 463 -14.18 3.82 8.07
C LEU A 463 -14.91 5.15 8.28
#